data_AF-A0A1Y0KSX4-F1
#
_entry.id   AF-A0A1Y0KSX4-F1
#
_cell.length_a   1.000
_cell.length_b   1.000
_cell.length_c   1.000
_cell.angle_alpha   90.00
_cell.angle_beta   90.00
_cell.angle_gamma   90.00
#
_symmetry.space_group_name_H-M   'P 1'
#
loop_
_entity.id
_entity.type
_entity.pdbx_description
1 polymer ?
#
loop_
_entity_poly.entity_id
_entity_poly.type
_entity_poly.pdbx_seq_one_letter_code
_entity_poly.pdbx_strand_id
1 'polypeptide(L)'
;MTATANKAHAINSWYLLLSAWGLALVATLSALFIGEVMGQAPCNLCWFQRVFMFPLVIILGIACYRSDTSVWRYALPVASLGWLIALYHSLLYLGVFGDSIEPCGAGGSCTDSNMTILGGIALPVLSLIIFSLISALLLIISRRSTQ
;
A
#
# COMPACT_ATOMS: atom_id res chain seq x y z
N MET A 1 7.02 -38.08 7.18
CA MET A 1 7.27 -37.11 6.08
C MET A 1 6.39 -35.85 6.16
N THR A 2 5.45 -35.73 7.11
CA THR A 2 4.54 -34.58 7.25
C THR A 2 5.13 -33.38 8.03
N ALA A 3 6.07 -33.61 8.96
CA ALA A 3 6.62 -32.55 9.81
C ALA A 3 7.58 -31.58 9.08
N THR A 4 8.31 -32.04 8.07
CA THR A 4 9.23 -31.22 7.26
C THR A 4 8.47 -30.34 6.26
N ALA A 5 7.39 -30.86 5.66
CA ALA A 5 6.52 -30.10 4.78
C ALA A 5 5.78 -28.97 5.53
N ASN A 6 5.28 -29.24 6.75
CA ASN A 6 4.64 -28.23 7.59
C ASN A 6 5.60 -27.11 8.02
N LYS A 7 6.86 -27.43 8.35
CA LYS A 7 7.88 -26.41 8.65
C LYS A 7 8.22 -25.56 7.42
N ALA A 8 8.41 -26.17 6.25
CA ALA A 8 8.67 -25.44 5.02
C ALA A 8 7.52 -24.49 4.64
N HIS A 9 6.28 -24.93 4.82
CA HIS A 9 5.09 -24.11 4.56
C HIS A 9 4.98 -22.91 5.53
N ALA A 10 5.28 -23.12 6.81
CA ALA A 10 5.28 -22.06 7.82
C ALA A 10 6.39 -21.02 7.56
N ILE A 11 7.61 -21.47 7.23
CA ILE A 11 8.75 -20.60 6.87
C ILE A 11 8.44 -19.78 5.62
N ASN A 12 7.84 -20.38 4.60
CA ASN A 12 7.47 -19.68 3.37
C ASN A 12 6.38 -18.62 3.61
N SER A 13 5.43 -18.89 4.49
CA SER A 13 4.34 -17.94 4.80
C SER A 13 4.84 -16.77 5.64
N TRP A 14 5.79 -17.01 6.56
CA TRP A 14 6.49 -15.96 7.29
C TRP A 14 7.21 -14.99 6.35
N TYR A 15 7.97 -15.48 5.37
CA TYR A 15 8.66 -14.60 4.42
C TYR A 15 7.71 -13.76 3.57
N LEU A 16 6.52 -14.27 3.25
CA LEU A 16 5.48 -13.50 2.55
C LEU A 16 4.88 -12.40 3.44
N LEU A 17 4.68 -12.66 4.73
CA LEU A 17 4.23 -11.65 5.69
C LEU A 17 5.30 -10.58 5.91
N LEU A 18 6.56 -11.01 6.02
CA LEU A 18 7.70 -10.10 6.19
C LEU A 18 7.88 -9.19 4.98
N SER A 19 7.73 -9.71 3.75
CA SER A 19 7.82 -8.90 2.54
C SER A 19 6.65 -7.92 2.41
N ALA A 20 5.42 -8.36 2.74
CA ALA A 20 4.25 -7.47 2.75
C ALA A 20 4.40 -6.34 3.77
N TRP A 21 4.87 -6.66 4.97
CA TRP A 21 5.16 -5.68 6.01
C TRP A 21 6.28 -4.71 5.60
N GLY A 22 7.38 -5.23 5.03
CA GLY A 22 8.49 -4.42 4.55
C GLY A 22 8.07 -3.42 3.48
N LEU A 23 7.24 -3.84 2.53
CA LEU A 23 6.68 -2.95 1.50
C LEU A 23 5.82 -1.83 2.12
N ALA A 24 4.94 -2.18 3.07
CA ALA A 24 4.10 -1.20 3.75
C ALA A 24 4.93 -0.19 4.57
N LEU A 25 5.97 -0.68 5.24
CA LEU A 25 6.87 0.14 6.06
C LEU A 25 7.68 1.10 5.19
N VAL A 26 8.30 0.62 4.11
CA VAL A 26 9.05 1.47 3.18
C VAL A 26 8.14 2.53 2.58
N ALA A 27 6.95 2.16 2.12
CA ALA A 27 6.00 3.14 1.56
C ALA A 27 5.55 4.20 2.57
N THR A 28 5.35 3.81 3.83
CA THR A 28 5.02 4.73 4.92
C THR A 28 6.16 5.70 5.22
N LEU A 29 7.39 5.18 5.32
CA LEU A 29 8.58 6.02 5.53
C LEU A 29 8.82 6.97 4.37
N SER A 30 8.66 6.50 3.13
CA SER A 30 8.75 7.36 1.94
C SER A 30 7.72 8.49 1.99
N ALA A 31 6.45 8.19 2.32
CA ALA A 31 5.40 9.20 2.43
C ALA A 31 5.69 10.24 3.53
N LEU A 32 6.20 9.81 4.68
CA LEU A 32 6.59 10.70 5.77
C LEU A 32 7.81 11.56 5.39
N PHE A 33 8.82 10.99 4.76
CA PHE A 33 10.01 11.72 4.30
C PHE A 33 9.63 12.84 3.32
N ILE A 34 8.77 12.53 2.35
CA ILE A 34 8.31 13.51 1.37
C ILE A 34 7.51 14.65 2.03
N GLY A 35 6.67 14.31 3.01
CA GLY A 35 5.86 15.33 3.71
C GLY A 35 6.69 16.21 4.64
N GLU A 36 7.46 15.60 5.53
CA GLU A 36 8.13 16.29 6.63
C GLU A 36 9.51 16.84 6.25
N VAL A 37 10.27 16.10 5.43
CA VAL A 37 11.66 16.48 5.09
C VAL A 37 11.71 17.30 3.80
N MET A 38 10.96 16.89 2.78
CA MET A 38 10.89 17.65 1.51
C MET A 38 9.86 18.79 1.55
N GLY A 39 9.05 18.89 2.60
CA GLY A 39 8.05 19.95 2.77
C GLY A 39 6.91 19.92 1.73
N GLN A 40 6.72 18.79 1.05
CA GLN A 40 5.69 18.65 0.02
C GLN A 40 4.35 18.29 0.67
N ALA A 41 3.45 19.27 0.74
CA ALA A 41 2.12 19.07 1.30
C ALA A 41 1.34 18.01 0.48
N PRO A 42 0.76 16.97 1.12
CA PRO A 42 0.00 15.97 0.40
C PRO A 42 -1.33 16.55 -0.10
N CYS A 43 -1.77 16.11 -1.26
CA CYS A 43 -3.13 16.37 -1.73
C CYS A 43 -4.16 15.55 -0.92
N ASN A 44 -5.44 15.89 -1.04
CA ASN A 44 -6.52 15.22 -0.30
C ASN A 44 -6.56 13.70 -0.59
N LEU A 45 -6.37 13.28 -1.85
CA LEU A 45 -6.35 11.87 -2.24
C LEU A 45 -5.14 11.12 -1.66
N CYS A 46 -3.95 11.74 -1.70
CA CYS A 46 -2.74 11.20 -1.05
C CYS A 46 -2.93 11.03 0.45
N TRP A 47 -3.63 11.97 1.10
CA TRP A 47 -3.95 11.86 2.52
C TRP A 47 -4.82 10.63 2.80
N PHE A 48 -5.87 10.40 2.00
CA PHE A 48 -6.67 9.19 2.12
C PHE A 48 -5.86 7.92 1.92
N GLN A 49 -4.94 7.88 0.94
CA GLN A 49 -4.04 6.73 0.76
C GLN A 49 -3.18 6.45 2.01
N ARG A 50 -2.69 7.49 2.70
CA ARG A 50 -1.94 7.35 3.97
C ARG A 50 -2.80 6.73 5.08
N VAL A 51 -4.06 7.15 5.19
CA VAL A 51 -5.01 6.60 6.18
C VAL A 51 -5.18 5.09 6.04
N PHE A 52 -5.13 4.55 4.81
CA PHE A 52 -5.18 3.09 4.60
C PHE A 52 -3.82 2.39 4.72
N MET A 53 -2.73 3.07 4.35
CA MET A 53 -1.39 2.47 4.39
C MET A 53 -0.83 2.34 5.82
N PHE A 54 -0.99 3.37 6.67
CA PHE A 54 -0.35 3.41 7.99
C PHE A 54 -0.88 2.33 8.94
N PRO A 55 -2.19 2.08 9.06
CA PRO A 55 -2.71 0.97 9.86
C PRO A 55 -2.23 -0.39 9.34
N LEU A 56 -2.03 -0.51 8.02
CA LEU A 56 -1.57 -1.74 7.39
C LEU A 56 -0.18 -2.16 7.90
N VAL A 57 0.72 -1.19 8.14
CA VAL A 57 2.05 -1.45 8.72
C VAL A 57 1.94 -2.10 10.09
N ILE A 58 1.05 -1.58 10.94
CA ILE A 58 0.85 -2.07 12.30
C ILE A 58 0.23 -3.47 12.25
N ILE A 59 -0.83 -3.64 11.46
CA ILE A 59 -1.53 -4.91 11.25
C ILE A 59 -0.57 -6.00 10.75
N LEU A 60 0.16 -5.74 9.66
CA LEU A 60 1.09 -6.69 9.08
C LEU A 60 2.29 -6.94 9.99
N GLY A 61 2.73 -5.94 10.76
CA GLY A 61 3.82 -6.09 11.73
C GLY A 61 3.45 -7.03 12.87
N ILE A 62 2.24 -6.90 13.43
CA ILE A 62 1.72 -7.81 14.46
C ILE A 62 1.54 -9.21 13.89
N ALA A 63 0.96 -9.32 12.70
CA ALA A 63 0.77 -10.60 12.03
C ALA A 63 2.10 -11.30 11.71
N CYS A 64 3.10 -10.52 11.25
CA CYS A 64 4.46 -11.00 11.08
C CYS A 64 4.97 -11.51 12.43
N TYR A 65 5.03 -10.69 13.48
CA TYR A 65 5.53 -11.11 14.80
C TYR A 65 4.87 -12.39 15.34
N ARG A 66 3.56 -12.56 15.15
CA ARG A 66 2.80 -13.74 15.60
C ARG A 66 2.81 -14.91 14.62
N SER A 67 3.41 -14.76 13.44
CA SER A 67 3.29 -15.71 12.32
C SER A 67 1.83 -16.04 11.93
N ASP A 68 0.91 -15.09 12.13
CA ASP A 68 -0.52 -15.32 11.92
C ASP A 68 -0.90 -15.05 10.46
N THR A 69 -1.09 -16.13 9.70
CA THR A 69 -1.53 -16.05 8.30
C THR A 69 -2.98 -15.63 8.16
N SER A 70 -3.81 -15.71 9.21
CA SER A 70 -5.22 -15.31 9.19
C SER A 70 -5.42 -13.81 8.98
N VAL A 71 -4.34 -13.03 9.02
CA VAL A 71 -4.30 -11.58 8.78
C VAL A 71 -4.96 -11.15 7.47
N TRP A 72 -4.93 -12.02 6.46
CA TRP A 72 -5.48 -11.72 5.14
C TRP A 72 -6.96 -11.32 5.20
N ARG A 73 -7.74 -11.83 6.18
CA ARG A 73 -9.18 -11.54 6.30
C ARG A 73 -9.49 -10.08 6.57
N TYR A 74 -8.60 -9.38 7.27
CA TYR A 74 -8.79 -7.96 7.63
C TYR A 74 -7.81 -7.03 6.91
N ALA A 75 -6.58 -7.48 6.61
CA ALA A 75 -5.63 -6.67 5.85
C ALA A 75 -6.04 -6.50 4.37
N LEU A 76 -6.65 -7.52 3.75
CA LEU A 76 -7.00 -7.49 2.33
C LEU A 76 -8.13 -6.48 2.00
N PRO A 77 -9.23 -6.39 2.77
CA PRO A 77 -10.22 -5.32 2.57
C PRO A 77 -9.62 -3.92 2.70
N VAL A 78 -8.78 -3.69 3.71
CA VAL A 78 -8.14 -2.38 3.94
C VAL A 78 -7.19 -2.04 2.79
N ALA A 79 -6.37 -3.01 2.35
CA ALA A 79 -5.47 -2.83 1.20
C ALA A 79 -6.24 -2.59 -0.11
N SER A 80 -7.39 -3.25 -0.30
CA SER A 80 -8.23 -3.09 -1.48
C SER A 80 -8.87 -1.70 -1.55
N LEU A 81 -9.31 -1.15 -0.41
CA LEU A 81 -9.83 0.22 -0.35
C LEU A 81 -8.74 1.25 -0.68
N GLY A 82 -7.54 1.09 -0.10
CA GLY A 82 -6.39 1.92 -0.45
C GLY A 82 -6.01 1.80 -1.93
N TRP A 83 -6.08 0.59 -2.48
CA TRP A 83 -5.82 0.32 -3.90
C TRP A 83 -6.81 1.02 -4.83
N LEU A 84 -8.12 1.00 -4.51
CA LEU A 84 -9.14 1.69 -5.32
C LEU A 84 -8.91 3.20 -5.36
N ILE A 85 -8.55 3.80 -4.23
CA ILE A 85 -8.24 5.23 -4.14
C ILE A 85 -6.95 5.55 -4.91
N ALA A 86 -5.93 4.69 -4.81
CA ALA A 86 -4.71 4.83 -5.59
C ALA A 86 -4.97 4.73 -7.10
N LEU A 87 -5.81 3.79 -7.53
CA LEU A 87 -6.19 3.61 -8.92
C LEU A 87 -6.92 4.85 -9.43
N TYR A 88 -7.90 5.34 -8.68
CA TYR A 88 -8.62 6.57 -9.02
C TYR A 88 -7.67 7.76 -9.15
N HIS A 89 -6.72 7.90 -8.21
CA HIS A 89 -5.73 8.97 -8.25
C HIS A 89 -4.78 8.84 -9.46
N SER A 90 -4.31 7.63 -9.78
CA SER A 90 -3.49 7.41 -10.98
C SER A 90 -4.23 7.73 -12.27
N LEU A 91 -5.52 7.37 -12.36
CA LEU A 91 -6.34 7.69 -13.54
C LEU A 91 -6.60 9.20 -13.68
N LEU A 92 -6.83 9.89 -12.56
CA LEU A 92 -6.94 11.35 -12.53
C LEU A 92 -5.65 12.02 -13.00
N TYR A 93 -4.50 11.57 -12.48
CA TYR A 93 -3.19 12.11 -12.87
C TYR A 93 -2.88 11.91 -14.36
N LEU A 94 -3.37 10.82 -14.96
CA LEU A 94 -3.24 10.54 -16.39
C LEU A 94 -4.23 11.32 -17.27
N GLY A 95 -5.10 12.16 -16.69
CA GLY A 95 -6.07 12.96 -17.43
C GLY A 95 -7.22 12.16 -18.05
N VAL A 96 -7.47 10.93 -17.57
CA VAL A 96 -8.56 10.07 -18.08
C VAL A 96 -9.94 10.66 -17.75
N PHE A 97 -10.03 11.34 -16.61
CA PHE A 97 -11.18 12.16 -16.23
C PHE A 97 -10.69 13.62 -16.36
N GLY A 98 -11.21 14.38 -17.34
CA GLY A 98 -10.68 15.71 -17.68
C GLY A 98 -10.60 16.70 -16.52
N ASP A 99 -9.99 17.88 -16.78
CA ASP A 99 -9.47 18.93 -15.86
C ASP A 99 -10.39 19.48 -14.73
N SER A 100 -11.54 18.87 -14.46
CA SER A 100 -12.62 19.42 -13.64
C SER A 100 -12.80 18.78 -12.25
N ILE A 101 -12.02 17.76 -11.88
CA ILE A 101 -12.13 17.12 -10.56
C ILE A 101 -10.95 17.51 -9.67
N GLU A 102 -10.85 18.81 -9.39
CA GLU A 102 -9.99 19.29 -8.31
C GLU A 102 -10.83 19.33 -7.02
N PRO A 103 -10.54 18.49 -6.01
CA PRO A 103 -11.32 18.50 -4.78
C PRO A 103 -11.18 19.86 -4.10
N CYS A 104 -12.30 20.59 -3.95
CA CYS A 104 -12.33 21.84 -3.20
C CYS A 104 -11.86 21.60 -1.75
N GLY A 105 -10.68 22.08 -1.39
CA GLY A 105 -10.12 21.92 -0.04
C GLY A 105 -8.74 22.55 0.10
N ALA A 106 -8.29 22.75 1.34
CA ALA A 106 -7.00 23.38 1.68
C ALA A 106 -5.77 22.48 1.40
N GLY A 107 -5.94 21.37 0.67
CA GLY A 107 -4.84 20.49 0.26
C GLY A 107 -4.24 20.95 -1.07
N GLY A 108 -2.99 20.55 -1.34
CA GLY A 108 -2.36 20.80 -2.64
C GLY A 108 -3.17 20.20 -3.81
N SER A 109 -3.03 20.77 -5.00
CA SER A 109 -3.70 20.29 -6.23
C SER A 109 -3.43 18.81 -6.44
N CYS A 110 -4.42 17.98 -6.80
CA CYS A 110 -4.27 16.53 -7.00
C CYS A 110 -3.67 16.14 -8.37
N THR A 111 -3.52 17.11 -9.26
CA THR A 111 -3.08 16.92 -10.66
C THR A 111 -1.78 17.67 -10.94
N ASP A 112 -1.15 18.24 -9.90
CA ASP A 112 0.04 19.05 -10.08
C ASP A 112 1.21 18.24 -10.65
N SER A 113 1.92 18.82 -11.62
CA SER A 113 3.10 18.22 -12.24
C SER A 113 4.29 18.12 -11.27
N ASN A 114 4.24 18.86 -10.16
CA ASN A 114 5.20 18.75 -9.05
C ASN A 114 5.11 17.42 -8.26
N MET A 115 4.11 16.57 -8.51
CA MET A 115 3.96 15.26 -7.84
C MET A 115 4.86 14.15 -8.39
N THR A 116 5.95 14.51 -9.05
CA THR A 116 6.93 13.57 -9.57
C THR A 116 8.15 13.54 -8.67
N ILE A 117 8.61 12.34 -8.34
CA ILE A 117 9.83 12.12 -7.57
C ILE A 117 10.80 11.29 -8.42
N LEU A 118 12.12 11.51 -8.22
CA LEU A 118 13.19 10.78 -8.90
C LEU A 118 13.11 10.86 -10.45
N GLY A 119 12.90 12.07 -10.99
CA GLY A 119 13.06 12.32 -12.44
C GLY A 119 11.87 11.94 -13.32
N GLY A 120 10.65 11.86 -12.76
CA GLY A 120 9.41 11.71 -13.55
C GLY A 120 8.44 10.64 -13.07
N ILE A 121 8.72 9.94 -11.97
CA ILE A 121 7.80 8.91 -11.44
C ILE A 121 6.73 9.59 -10.60
N ALA A 122 5.48 9.50 -11.06
CA ALA A 122 4.33 10.04 -10.36
C ALA A 122 4.08 9.27 -9.05
N LEU A 123 4.00 10.00 -7.94
CA LEU A 123 3.67 9.45 -6.61
C LEU A 123 2.43 8.55 -6.58
N PRO A 124 1.32 8.91 -7.27
CA PRO A 124 0.13 8.06 -7.29
C PRO A 124 0.39 6.67 -7.89
N VAL A 125 1.19 6.59 -8.96
CA VAL A 125 1.52 5.32 -9.62
C VAL A 125 2.35 4.44 -8.69
N LEU A 126 3.30 5.02 -7.97
CA LEU A 126 4.10 4.28 -6.99
C LEU A 126 3.22 3.70 -5.88
N SER A 127 2.29 4.49 -5.35
CA SER A 127 1.34 4.02 -4.33
C SER A 127 0.49 2.83 -4.82
N LEU A 128 0.02 2.90 -6.07
CA LEU A 128 -0.76 1.84 -6.71
C LEU A 128 0.04 0.55 -6.84
N ILE A 129 1.31 0.63 -7.23
CA ILE A 129 2.21 -0.52 -7.31
C ILE A 129 2.36 -1.19 -5.94
N ILE A 130 2.60 -0.41 -4.89
CA ILE A 130 2.78 -0.96 -3.53
C ILE A 130 1.49 -1.64 -3.04
N PHE A 131 0.33 -0.98 -3.15
CA PHE A 131 -0.94 -1.61 -2.77
C PHE A 131 -1.24 -2.87 -3.60
N SER A 132 -0.87 -2.90 -4.88
CA SER A 132 -1.01 -4.09 -5.73
C SER A 132 -0.13 -5.24 -5.24
N LEU A 133 1.13 -4.96 -4.92
CA LEU A 133 2.07 -5.95 -4.39
C LEU A 133 1.61 -6.51 -3.05
N ILE A 134 1.19 -5.65 -2.12
CA ILE A 134 0.68 -6.08 -0.81
C ILE A 134 -0.58 -6.93 -0.98
N SER A 135 -1.52 -6.51 -1.83
CA SER A 135 -2.74 -7.27 -2.11
C SER A 135 -2.43 -8.63 -2.74
N ALA A 136 -1.50 -8.69 -3.69
CA ALA A 136 -1.06 -9.95 -4.30
C ALA A 136 -0.44 -10.91 -3.27
N LEU A 137 0.42 -10.40 -2.38
CA LEU A 137 1.02 -11.19 -1.29
C LEU A 137 -0.06 -11.73 -0.33
N LEU A 138 -1.02 -10.89 0.05
CA LEU A 138 -2.14 -11.29 0.91
C LEU A 138 -3.04 -12.34 0.23
N LEU A 139 -3.28 -12.24 -1.08
CA LEU A 139 -4.00 -13.26 -1.85
C LEU A 139 -3.25 -14.60 -1.93
N ILE A 140 -1.92 -14.57 -2.03
CA ILE A 140 -1.12 -15.79 -1.99
C ILE A 140 -1.21 -16.43 -0.61
N ILE A 141 -1.17 -15.64 0.46
CA ILE A 141 -1.32 -16.12 1.84
C ILE A 141 -2.73 -16.70 2.07
N SER A 142 -3.79 -16.06 1.57
CA SER A 142 -5.17 -16.54 1.73
C SER A 142 -5.39 -17.90 1.06
N ARG A 143 -4.87 -18.08 -0.16
CA ARG A 143 -4.93 -19.35 -0.90
C ARG A 143 -4.22 -20.47 -0.15
N ARG A 144 -3.07 -20.18 0.46
CA ARG A 144 -2.30 -21.15 1.25
C ARG A 144 -2.88 -21.45 2.63
N SER A 145 -3.59 -20.49 3.23
CA SER A 145 -4.25 -20.67 4.53
C SER A 145 -5.56 -21.46 4.43
N THR A 146 -6.15 -21.56 3.23
CA THR A 146 -7.42 -22.24 3.00
C THR A 146 -7.22 -23.69 2.50
N GLN A 147 -5.98 -24.07 2.20
CA GLN A 147 -5.59 -25.46 1.88
C GLN A 147 -4.98 -26.14 3.10
#